data_AF-X0SJT6-F1
#
_entry.id   AF-X0SJT6-F1
#
_cell.length_a   1.000
_cell.length_b   1.000
_cell.length_c   1.000
_cell.angle_alpha   90.00
_cell.angle_beta   90.00
_cell.angle_gamma   90.00
#
_symmetry.space_group_name_H-M   'P 1'
#
loop_
_entity.id
_entity.type
_entity.pdbx_description
1 polymer ?
#
loop_
_entity_poly.entity_id
_entity_poly.type
_entity_poly.pdbx_seq_one_letter_code
_entity_poly.pdbx_strand_id
1 'polypeptide(L)'
;MKPKVVIIVDKPQWAYENIAKAIVHHLSGEYEFEIRYGNEIDFINKNHARWDLIFSMGWKWLSPREIRTPREKTVSVLHSFRTLKGGSTEEWGEYLNKRYCGVGAVNDELHFMF
;
A
#
# COMPACT_ATOMS: atom_id res chain seq x y z
N MET A 1 -21.92 -8.50 5.51
CA MET A 1 -20.97 -8.66 4.39
C MET A 1 -19.61 -8.25 4.92
N LYS A 2 -18.55 -9.04 4.70
CA LYS A 2 -17.20 -8.66 5.16
C LYS A 2 -16.65 -7.56 4.26
N PRO A 3 -15.94 -6.55 4.77
CA PRO A 3 -15.31 -5.55 3.92
C PRO A 3 -14.23 -6.20 3.04
N LYS A 4 -14.15 -5.76 1.78
CA LYS A 4 -13.21 -6.27 0.78
C LYS A 4 -11.95 -5.42 0.76
N VAL A 5 -10.81 -6.06 0.92
CA VAL A 5 -9.50 -5.41 0.98
C VAL A 5 -8.62 -5.98 -0.12
N VAL A 6 -8.05 -5.10 -0.95
CA VAL A 6 -6.93 -5.48 -1.82
C VAL A 6 -5.63 -5.08 -1.17
N ILE A 7 -4.72 -6.04 -1.04
CA ILE A 7 -3.35 -5.80 -0.61
C ILE A 7 -2.48 -5.77 -1.87
N ILE A 8 -1.87 -4.63 -2.16
CA ILE A 8 -0.95 -4.45 -3.28
C ILE A 8 0.46 -4.70 -2.77
N VAL A 9 1.14 -5.67 -3.37
CA VAL A 9 2.53 -6.02 -3.09
C VAL A 9 3.38 -5.72 -4.32
N ASP A 10 4.54 -5.11 -4.14
CA ASP A 10 5.49 -4.81 -5.23
C ASP A 10 5.65 -5.96 -6.26
N LYS A 11 5.97 -7.17 -5.78
CA LYS A 11 6.29 -8.35 -6.61
C LYS A 11 5.95 -9.66 -5.88
N PRO A 12 5.55 -10.73 -6.59
CA PRO A 12 5.45 -12.07 -6.01
C PRO A 12 6.81 -12.56 -5.49
N GLN A 13 6.75 -13.43 -4.49
CA GLN A 13 7.85 -14.09 -3.77
C GLN A 13 8.83 -13.10 -3.11
N TRP A 14 8.37 -11.89 -2.81
CA TRP A 14 9.12 -10.90 -2.06
C TRP A 14 8.67 -10.86 -0.60
N ALA A 15 9.48 -10.24 0.27
CA ALA A 15 9.23 -10.17 1.72
C ALA A 15 7.80 -9.67 2.07
N TYR A 16 7.29 -8.70 1.31
CA TYR A 16 5.95 -8.14 1.51
C TYR A 16 4.80 -9.10 1.16
N GLU A 17 5.02 -10.10 0.31
CA GLU A 17 3.99 -11.12 0.04
C GLU A 17 3.79 -12.00 1.28
N ASN A 18 4.87 -12.36 1.99
CA ASN A 18 4.78 -13.14 3.22
C ASN A 18 4.06 -12.35 4.32
N ILE A 19 4.34 -11.05 4.42
CA ILE A 19 3.60 -10.15 5.34
C ILE A 19 2.13 -10.08 4.95
N ALA A 20 1.82 -9.90 3.66
CA ALA A 20 0.44 -9.90 3.17
C ALA A 20 -0.29 -11.22 3.53
N LYS A 21 0.34 -12.37 3.30
CA LYS A 21 -0.21 -13.68 3.65
C LYS A 21 -0.47 -13.83 5.14
N ALA A 22 0.43 -13.33 6.00
CA ALA A 22 0.22 -13.33 7.45
C ALA A 22 -1.00 -12.48 7.84
N ILE A 23 -1.12 -11.27 7.28
CA ILE A 23 -2.28 -10.39 7.50
C ILE A 23 -3.57 -11.10 7.08
N VAL A 24 -3.60 -11.69 5.88
CA VAL A 24 -4.77 -12.44 5.38
C VAL A 24 -5.10 -13.59 6.32
N HIS A 25 -4.10 -14.37 6.74
CA HIS A 25 -4.31 -15.51 7.63
C HIS A 25 -4.97 -15.08 8.95
N HIS A 26 -4.44 -14.05 9.60
CA HIS A 26 -4.92 -13.60 10.91
C HIS A 26 -6.24 -12.84 10.85
N LEU A 27 -6.54 -12.13 9.77
CA LEU A 27 -7.71 -11.25 9.66
C LEU A 27 -8.82 -11.77 8.75
N SER A 28 -8.67 -12.98 8.18
CA SER A 28 -9.69 -13.60 7.29
C SER A 28 -11.06 -13.82 7.96
N GLY A 29 -11.09 -13.86 9.29
CA GLY A 29 -12.33 -13.89 10.07
C GLY A 29 -13.18 -12.63 9.89
N GLU A 30 -12.56 -11.49 9.62
CA GLU A 30 -13.18 -10.16 9.65
C GLU A 30 -13.31 -9.52 8.27
N TYR A 31 -12.38 -9.83 7.35
CA TYR A 31 -12.28 -9.21 6.03
C TYR A 31 -12.19 -10.26 4.90
N GLU A 32 -12.59 -9.84 3.70
CA GLU A 32 -12.32 -10.57 2.46
C GLU A 32 -11.10 -9.97 1.78
N PHE A 33 -10.07 -10.77 1.51
CA PHE A 33 -8.81 -10.28 0.98
C PHE A 33 -8.53 -10.74 -0.45
N GLU A 34 -7.88 -9.86 -1.20
CA GLU A 34 -7.27 -10.16 -2.49
C GLU A 34 -5.82 -9.64 -2.48
N ILE A 35 -4.85 -10.49 -2.77
CA ILE A 35 -3.45 -10.05 -2.94
C ILE A 35 -3.23 -9.82 -4.43
N ARG A 36 -2.78 -8.61 -4.79
CA ARG A 36 -2.43 -8.22 -6.16
C ARG A 36 -1.02 -7.66 -6.19
N TYR A 37 -0.40 -7.70 -7.36
CA TYR A 37 0.99 -7.34 -7.54
C TYR A 37 1.16 -6.01 -8.29
N GLY A 38 2.33 -5.37 -8.15
CA GLY A 38 2.61 -4.08 -8.77
C GLY A 38 2.48 -4.08 -10.29
N ASN A 39 2.79 -5.20 -10.95
CA ASN A 39 2.59 -5.36 -12.41
C ASN A 39 1.10 -5.43 -12.82
N GLU A 40 0.17 -5.46 -11.88
CA GLU A 40 -1.28 -5.42 -12.10
C GLU A 40 -1.87 -4.04 -11.79
N ILE A 41 -1.05 -2.99 -11.63
CA ILE A 41 -1.51 -1.68 -11.16
C ILE A 41 -2.57 -1.04 -12.05
N ASP A 42 -2.52 -1.26 -13.37
CA ASP A 42 -3.55 -0.76 -14.28
C ASP A 42 -4.90 -1.46 -14.09
N PHE A 43 -4.88 -2.75 -13.76
CA PHE A 43 -6.09 -3.48 -13.40
C PHE A 43 -6.68 -2.95 -12.10
N ILE A 44 -5.84 -2.77 -11.07
CA ILE A 44 -6.26 -2.23 -9.78
C ILE A 44 -6.85 -0.83 -9.94
N ASN A 45 -6.17 0.05 -10.67
CA ASN A 45 -6.62 1.41 -10.94
C ASN A 45 -7.98 1.45 -11.66
N LYS A 46 -8.23 0.55 -12.61
CA LYS A 46 -9.51 0.50 -13.34
C LYS A 46 -10.65 -0.11 -12.52
N ASN A 47 -10.32 -1.02 -11.60
CA ASN A 47 -11.30 -1.84 -10.89
C ASN A 47 -11.41 -1.53 -9.40
N HIS A 48 -10.88 -0.39 -8.96
CA HIS A 48 -10.77 -0.06 -7.54
C HIS A 48 -12.11 -0.10 -6.80
N ALA A 49 -13.25 0.11 -7.49
CA ALA A 49 -14.59 0.04 -6.92
C ALA A 49 -14.96 -1.34 -6.33
N ARG A 50 -14.21 -2.40 -6.66
CA ARG A 50 -14.43 -3.76 -6.13
C ARG A 50 -14.04 -3.94 -4.67
N TRP A 51 -13.21 -3.03 -4.14
CA TRP A 51 -12.65 -3.11 -2.79
C TRP A 51 -13.06 -1.88 -1.97
N ASP A 52 -13.36 -2.12 -0.71
CA ASP A 52 -13.67 -1.09 0.29
C ASP A 52 -12.40 -0.43 0.82
N LEU A 53 -11.29 -1.17 0.85
CA LEU A 53 -9.96 -0.68 1.24
C LEU A 53 -8.87 -1.18 0.29
N ILE A 54 -7.88 -0.33 0.05
CA ILE A 54 -6.72 -0.59 -0.79
C ILE A 54 -5.50 -0.36 0.09
N PHE A 55 -4.79 -1.44 0.39
CA PHE A 55 -3.60 -1.39 1.24
C PHE A 55 -2.36 -1.66 0.39
N SER A 56 -1.54 -0.64 0.15
CA SER A 56 -0.30 -0.78 -0.60
C SER A 56 0.91 -0.94 0.31
N MET A 57 1.67 -2.03 0.08
CA MET A 57 2.89 -2.36 0.81
C MET A 57 4.06 -2.59 -0.15
N GLY A 58 5.22 -2.10 0.25
CA GLY A 58 6.42 -2.16 -0.57
C GLY A 58 6.35 -1.16 -1.71
N TRP A 59 7.37 -0.30 -1.78
CA TRP A 59 7.48 0.75 -2.79
C TRP A 59 8.81 0.71 -3.52
N LYS A 60 9.44 -0.45 -3.58
CA LYS A 60 10.75 -0.59 -4.20
C LYS A 60 10.65 -0.75 -5.72
N TRP A 61 9.55 -1.30 -6.22
CA TRP A 61 9.34 -1.52 -7.66
C TRP A 61 8.08 -0.87 -8.21
N LEU A 62 7.05 -0.73 -7.39
CA LEU A 62 5.88 0.07 -7.67
C LEU A 62 6.12 1.47 -7.07
N SER A 63 5.94 2.52 -7.88
CA SER A 63 5.94 3.88 -7.35
C SER A 63 4.57 4.23 -6.76
N PRO A 64 4.50 4.95 -5.62
CA PRO A 64 3.26 5.49 -5.11
C PRO A 64 2.46 6.34 -6.11
N ARG A 65 3.18 6.95 -7.07
CA ARG A 65 2.57 7.76 -8.13
C ARG A 65 1.78 6.93 -9.14
N GLU A 66 2.05 5.64 -9.26
CA GLU A 66 1.34 4.73 -10.18
C GLU A 66 -0.01 4.30 -9.61
N ILE A 67 -0.20 4.42 -8.29
CA ILE A 67 -1.47 4.14 -7.63
C ILE A 67 -2.39 5.36 -7.81
N ARG A 68 -3.48 5.18 -8.57
CA ARG A 68 -4.45 6.22 -8.95
C ARG A 68 -5.85 6.01 -8.33
N THR A 69 -5.91 5.19 -7.29
CA THR A 69 -7.12 4.85 -6.54
C THR A 69 -7.59 5.99 -5.60
N PRO A 70 -8.88 6.09 -5.24
CA PRO A 70 -9.36 7.20 -4.40
C PRO A 70 -8.69 7.27 -3.03
N ARG A 71 -8.42 8.50 -2.54
CA ARG A 71 -7.67 8.75 -1.30
C ARG A 71 -8.35 8.12 -0.10
N GLU A 72 -9.67 8.29 0.01
CA GLU A 72 -10.52 7.90 1.14
C GLU A 72 -10.43 6.43 1.52
N LYS A 73 -9.96 5.59 0.60
CA LYS A 73 -9.81 4.15 0.82
C LYS A 73 -8.44 3.60 0.52
N THR A 74 -7.43 4.45 0.33
CA THR A 74 -6.08 4.00 0.04
C THR A 74 -5.19 4.27 1.24
N VAL A 75 -4.64 3.21 1.83
CA VAL A 75 -3.69 3.25 2.93
C VAL A 75 -2.36 2.62 2.51
N SER A 76 -1.28 3.00 3.17
CA SER A 76 0.03 2.40 2.93
C SER A 76 0.87 2.28 4.19
N VAL A 77 1.86 1.39 4.16
CA VAL A 77 2.96 1.34 5.14
C VAL A 77 4.27 1.52 4.39
N LEU A 78 5.08 2.48 4.84
CA LEU A 78 6.40 2.80 4.32
C LEU A 78 7.48 2.21 5.22
N HIS A 79 8.41 1.50 4.59
CA HIS A 79 9.58 0.97 5.29
C HIS A 79 10.81 1.88 5.17
N SER A 80 10.94 2.65 4.09
CA SER A 80 12.01 3.65 3.94
C SER A 80 11.77 4.55 2.72
N PHE A 81 11.89 5.87 2.84
CA PHE A 81 11.94 6.76 1.67
C PHE A 81 13.24 6.61 0.89
N ARG A 82 14.30 6.04 1.48
CA ARG A 82 15.57 5.78 0.78
C ARG A 82 15.41 4.80 -0.38
N THR A 83 14.37 3.96 -0.36
CA THR A 83 14.06 3.05 -1.46
C THR A 83 13.22 3.70 -2.57
N LEU A 84 12.62 4.85 -2.30
CA LEU A 84 11.85 5.62 -3.27
C LEU A 84 12.79 6.54 -4.06
N LYS A 85 12.96 6.23 -5.35
CA LYS A 85 13.79 7.07 -6.23
C LYS A 85 13.11 8.40 -6.51
N GLY A 86 13.85 9.51 -6.37
CA GLY A 86 13.47 10.81 -6.93
C GLY A 86 12.64 11.72 -6.02
N GLY A 87 13.15 12.01 -4.83
CA GLY A 87 12.63 13.05 -3.94
C GLY A 87 13.26 12.97 -2.54
N SER A 88 13.12 14.03 -1.75
CA SER A 88 13.46 14.01 -0.32
C SER A 88 12.45 13.19 0.47
N THR A 89 12.82 12.82 1.70
CA THR A 89 11.92 12.16 2.64
C THR A 89 10.66 13.01 2.89
N GLU A 90 10.84 14.31 3.10
CA GLU A 90 9.78 15.30 3.31
C GLU A 90 8.83 15.38 2.11
N GLU A 91 9.38 15.50 0.89
CA GLU A 91 8.58 15.56 -0.34
C GLU A 91 7.69 14.33 -0.51
N TRP A 92 8.22 13.15 -0.20
CA TRP A 92 7.44 11.93 -0.24
C TRP A 92 6.43 11.84 0.90
N GLY A 93 6.76 12.29 2.10
CA GLY A 93 5.80 12.37 3.21
C GLY A 93 4.59 13.24 2.88
N GLU A 94 4.84 14.44 2.38
CA GLU A 94 3.79 15.37 1.92
C GLU A 94 2.95 14.76 0.80
N TYR A 95 3.60 14.18 -0.20
CA TYR A 95 2.92 13.53 -1.31
C TYR A 95 1.97 12.43 -0.81
N LEU A 96 2.45 11.56 0.07
CA LEU A 96 1.70 10.40 0.55
C LEU A 96 0.56 10.80 1.48
N ASN A 97 0.77 11.76 2.38
CA ASN A 97 -0.29 12.29 3.26
C ASN A 97 -1.41 12.98 2.46
N LYS A 98 -1.05 13.65 1.37
CA LYS A 98 -2.03 14.20 0.43
C LYS A 98 -2.75 13.11 -0.37
N ARG A 99 -2.06 12.02 -0.70
CA ARG A 99 -2.53 11.01 -1.65
C ARG A 99 -3.34 9.88 -1.01
N TYR A 100 -2.99 9.48 0.20
CA TYR A 100 -3.56 8.34 0.93
C TYR A 100 -4.30 8.82 2.18
N CYS A 101 -5.29 8.06 2.65
CA CYS A 101 -6.04 8.40 3.86
C CYS A 101 -5.29 8.01 5.14
N GLY A 102 -4.33 7.09 5.03
CA GLY A 102 -3.46 6.71 6.14
C GLY A 102 -2.12 6.21 5.62
N VAL A 103 -1.05 6.63 6.28
CA VAL A 103 0.31 6.23 5.94
C VAL A 103 1.02 5.84 7.23
N GLY A 104 1.40 4.58 7.35
CA GLY A 104 2.26 4.11 8.43
C GLY A 104 3.74 4.21 8.03
N ALA A 105 4.61 4.33 9.03
CA ALA A 105 6.05 4.21 8.87
C ALA A 105 6.58 3.08 9.77
N VAL A 106 7.66 2.43 9.37
CA VAL A 106 8.39 1.48 10.22
C VAL A 106 9.89 1.80 10.33
N ASN A 107 10.25 3.06 10.15
CA ASN A 107 11.58 3.59 10.43
C ASN A 107 11.44 4.73 11.42
N ASP A 108 12.20 4.70 12.52
CA ASP A 108 12.20 5.71 13.58
C ASP A 108 12.35 7.14 13.05
N GLU A 109 13.14 7.33 11.97
CA GLU A 109 13.30 8.63 11.30
C GLU A 109 11.99 9.16 10.69
N LEU A 110 11.03 8.27 10.39
CA LEU A 110 9.81 8.56 9.64
C LEU A 110 8.56 8.60 10.52
N HIS A 111 8.62 8.10 11.75
CA HIS A 111 7.48 8.10 12.69
C HIS A 111 6.99 9.52 13.01
N PHE A 112 7.85 10.53 12.96
CA PHE A 112 7.48 11.93 13.23
C PHE A 112 6.73 12.62 12.08
N MET A 113 6.59 11.96 10.92
CA MET A 113 6.05 12.57 9.70
C MET A 113 4.59 12.21 9.40
N PHE A 114 4.01 11.30 10.18
CA PHE A 114 2.70 10.70 9.94
C PHE A 114 1.81 10.75 11.18
#